data_AF-X0LMR4-F1
#
_entry.id   AF-X0LMR4-F1
#
_cell.length_a   1.000
_cell.length_b   1.000
_cell.length_c   1.000
_cell.angle_alpha   90.00
_cell.angle_beta   90.00
_cell.angle_gamma   90.00
#
_symmetry.space_group_name_H-M   'P 1'
#
loop_
_entity.id
_entity.type
_entity.pdbx_description
1 polymer ?
#
loop_
_entity_poly.entity_id
_entity_poly.type
_entity_poly.pdbx_seq_one_letter_code
_entity_poly.pdbx_strand_id
1 'polypeptide(L)'
;MADITLPNGDVIKKGEKIVCDTTHMWNGDYYEEAAKFDGYRFLRMREASEQDKHPHLVSTSFDHLGFGHGNHACPGRFFAANEIKIALCHMLLKYDWKLADGVVPKPSGFGMAYLPDLQAKLLIRRRTEELDIDSIETY
;
A
#
# COMPACT_ATOMS: atom_id res chain seq x y z
N MET A 1 -32.02 -5.91 -8.36
CA MET A 1 -31.50 -4.61 -7.90
C MET A 1 -32.52 -3.52 -8.22
N ALA A 2 -32.68 -2.55 -7.32
CA ALA A 2 -33.61 -1.42 -7.38
C ALA A 2 -32.87 -0.11 -7.12
N ASP A 3 -33.53 1.04 -7.31
CA ASP A 3 -33.00 2.35 -6.93
C ASP A 3 -32.70 2.39 -5.43
N ILE A 4 -31.61 3.07 -5.04
CA ILE A 4 -31.18 3.24 -3.65
C ILE A 4 -31.18 4.73 -3.33
N THR A 5 -31.86 5.14 -2.27
CA THR A 5 -31.80 6.51 -1.73
C THR A 5 -30.79 6.56 -0.60
N LEU A 6 -29.79 7.43 -0.71
CA LEU A 6 -28.76 7.66 0.30
C LEU A 6 -29.32 8.53 1.44
N PRO A 7 -28.68 8.53 2.63
CA PRO A 7 -29.12 9.35 3.77
C PRO A 7 -29.19 10.86 3.50
N ASN A 8 -28.40 11.35 2.53
CA ASN A 8 -28.41 12.75 2.10
C ASN A 8 -29.50 13.08 1.07
N GLY A 9 -30.33 12.10 0.69
CA GLY A 9 -31.42 12.26 -0.27
C GLY A 9 -31.06 11.95 -1.73
N ASP A 10 -29.78 11.74 -2.04
CA ASP A 10 -29.36 11.39 -3.40
C ASP A 10 -29.88 10.00 -3.79
N VAL A 11 -30.29 9.83 -5.05
CA VAL A 11 -30.84 8.57 -5.55
C VAL A 11 -29.89 7.95 -6.57
N ILE A 12 -29.34 6.79 -6.23
CA ILE A 12 -28.57 5.96 -7.15
C ILE A 12 -29.53 5.07 -7.92
N LYS A 13 -29.56 5.25 -9.24
CA LYS A 13 -30.46 4.52 -10.14
C LYS A 13 -30.00 3.09 -10.35
N LYS A 14 -30.96 2.19 -10.50
CA LYS A 14 -30.68 0.79 -10.89
C LYS A 14 -29.85 0.77 -12.18
N GLY A 15 -28.66 0.16 -12.10
CA GLY A 15 -27.75 0.00 -13.24
C GLY A 15 -26.62 1.03 -13.27
N GLU A 16 -26.65 2.05 -12.41
CA GLU A 16 -25.51 2.94 -12.22
C GLU A 16 -24.35 2.20 -11.54
N LYS A 17 -23.14 2.55 -11.95
CA LYS A 17 -21.91 2.04 -11.35
C LYS A 17 -21.37 3.08 -10.40
N ILE A 18 -21.07 2.66 -9.18
CA ILE A 18 -20.42 3.50 -8.18
C ILE A 18 -18.93 3.20 -8.19
N VAL A 19 -18.14 4.25 -8.12
CA VAL A 19 -16.69 4.17 -7.96
C VAL A 19 -16.33 4.92 -6.70
N CYS A 20 -15.60 4.25 -5.81
CA CYS A 20 -14.97 4.89 -4.66
C CYS A 20 -13.55 5.26 -5.06
N ASP A 21 -13.19 6.53 -4.97
CA ASP A 21 -11.81 6.93 -5.14
C ASP A 21 -10.98 6.64 -3.87
N THR A 22 -9.67 6.56 -4.03
CA THR A 22 -8.71 6.35 -2.93
C THR A 22 -7.85 7.58 -2.70
N THR A 23 -8.24 8.74 -3.25
CA THR A 23 -7.40 9.95 -3.26
C THR A 23 -7.16 10.53 -1.86
N HIS A 24 -8.08 10.27 -0.92
CA HIS A 24 -7.92 10.63 0.49
C HIS A 24 -6.62 10.06 1.09
N MET A 25 -6.10 8.93 0.58
CA MET A 25 -4.85 8.34 1.04
C MET A 25 -3.61 9.21 0.74
N TRP A 26 -3.74 10.19 -0.15
CA TRP A 26 -2.71 11.19 -0.47
C TRP A 26 -3.10 12.61 -0.07
N ASN A 27 -4.16 12.79 0.73
CA ASN A 27 -4.63 14.09 1.19
C ASN A 27 -4.04 14.43 2.58
N GLY A 28 -3.56 15.67 2.72
CA GLY A 28 -3.05 16.25 3.97
C GLY A 28 -4.08 16.33 5.09
N ASP A 29 -5.38 16.33 4.76
CA ASP A 29 -6.45 16.31 5.77
C ASP A 29 -6.52 14.97 6.54
N TYR A 30 -5.98 13.89 5.95
CA TYR A 30 -6.00 12.54 6.52
C TYR A 30 -4.62 12.08 6.98
N TYR A 31 -3.57 12.50 6.27
CA TYR A 31 -2.19 12.12 6.59
C TYR A 31 -1.28 13.34 6.62
N GLU A 32 -0.55 13.52 7.73
CA GLU A 32 0.51 14.53 7.81
C GLU A 32 1.57 14.29 6.73
N GLU A 33 1.93 15.37 6.02
CA GLU A 33 2.88 15.33 4.91
C GLU A 33 2.55 14.22 3.89
N ALA A 34 1.26 14.08 3.52
CA ALA A 34 0.74 12.95 2.74
C ALA A 34 1.53 12.65 1.45
N ALA A 35 2.04 13.69 0.77
CA ALA A 35 2.82 13.58 -0.46
C ALA A 35 4.26 13.05 -0.26
N LYS A 36 4.77 13.06 0.97
CA LYS A 36 6.11 12.58 1.32
C LYS A 36 6.05 11.11 1.71
N PHE A 37 6.99 10.31 1.18
CA PHE A 37 7.21 8.96 1.70
C PHE A 37 7.84 9.03 3.09
N ASP A 38 7.11 8.52 4.09
CA ASP A 38 7.57 8.39 5.46
C ASP A 38 7.37 6.95 5.93
N GLY A 39 8.47 6.17 5.96
CA GLY A 39 8.46 4.77 6.38
C GLY A 39 8.07 4.55 7.84
N TYR A 40 8.07 5.60 8.66
CA TYR A 40 7.73 5.53 10.09
C TYR A 40 6.33 6.03 10.41
N ARG A 41 5.58 6.59 9.44
CA ARG A 41 4.23 7.14 9.65
C ARG A 41 3.33 6.16 10.43
N PHE A 42 3.18 4.94 9.91
CA PHE A 42 2.32 3.92 10.51
C PHE A 42 2.93 3.24 11.76
N LEU A 43 4.24 3.41 12.01
CA LEU A 43 4.82 3.04 13.30
C LEU A 43 4.35 4.04 14.36
N ARG A 44 4.53 5.34 14.12
CA ARG A 44 4.14 6.40 15.04
C ARG A 44 2.64 6.39 15.35
N MET A 45 1.80 6.09 14.34
CA MET A 45 0.35 5.93 14.56
C MET A 45 0.01 4.77 15.52
N ARG A 46 0.74 3.65 15.45
CA ARG A 46 0.57 2.53 16.39
C ARG A 46 1.01 2.90 17.79
N GLU A 47 2.12 3.59 17.92
CA GLU A 47 2.66 4.03 19.22
C GLU A 47 1.77 5.09 19.89
N ALA A 48 1.08 5.91 19.09
CA ALA A 48 0.19 6.96 19.61
C ALA A 48 -1.13 6.41 20.18
N SER A 49 -1.56 5.20 19.80
CA SER A 49 -2.79 4.59 20.28
C SER A 49 -2.70 3.06 20.32
N GLU A 50 -2.65 2.50 21.52
CA GLU A 50 -2.68 1.04 21.75
C GLU A 50 -4.00 0.39 21.30
N GLN A 51 -5.09 1.16 21.22
CA GLN A 51 -6.40 0.66 20.79
C GLN A 51 -6.59 0.71 19.27
N ASP A 52 -5.80 1.51 18.54
CA ASP A 52 -5.96 1.64 17.09
C ASP A 52 -5.30 0.47 16.35
N LYS A 53 -6.15 -0.45 15.87
CA LYS A 53 -5.73 -1.62 15.09
C LYS A 53 -5.59 -1.32 13.59
N HIS A 54 -5.92 -0.12 13.14
CA HIS A 54 -5.87 0.26 11.72
C HIS A 54 -4.47 0.40 11.10
N PRO A 55 -3.40 0.80 11.82
CA PRO A 55 -2.10 1.04 11.19
C PRO A 55 -1.26 -0.23 10.96
N HIS A 56 -1.87 -1.41 11.04
CA HIS A 56 -1.24 -2.66 10.62
C HIS A 56 -1.46 -2.91 9.13
N LEU A 57 -0.44 -3.42 8.44
CA LEU A 57 -0.45 -3.65 6.99
C LEU A 57 -1.68 -4.46 6.49
N VAL A 58 -2.15 -5.44 7.27
CA VAL A 58 -3.28 -6.31 6.89
C VAL A 58 -4.64 -5.81 7.40
N SER A 59 -4.66 -4.73 8.18
CA SER A 59 -5.89 -4.11 8.64
C SER A 59 -6.52 -3.32 7.50
N THR A 60 -7.84 -3.25 7.50
CA THR A 60 -8.60 -2.43 6.55
C THR A 60 -9.42 -1.42 7.33
N SER A 61 -9.58 -0.22 6.80
CA SER A 61 -10.40 0.84 7.36
C SER A 61 -10.97 1.70 6.25
N PHE A 62 -11.92 2.57 6.59
CA PHE A 62 -12.41 3.58 5.66
C PHE A 62 -11.32 4.58 5.25
N ASP A 63 -10.36 4.84 6.13
CA ASP A 63 -9.25 5.77 5.89
C ASP A 63 -8.10 5.15 5.08
N HIS A 64 -8.08 3.83 4.91
CA HIS A 64 -7.01 3.13 4.17
C HIS A 64 -7.53 1.91 3.40
N LEU A 65 -7.82 2.12 2.11
CA LEU A 65 -8.48 1.16 1.22
C LEU A 65 -7.52 0.30 0.37
N GLY A 66 -6.23 0.22 0.72
CA GLY A 66 -5.24 -0.52 -0.07
C GLY A 66 -5.57 -2.01 -0.33
N PHE A 67 -6.33 -2.64 0.58
CA PHE A 67 -6.85 -4.00 0.41
C PHE A 67 -8.39 -4.02 0.28
N GLY A 68 -9.03 -2.90 -0.04
CA GLY A 68 -10.49 -2.75 0.08
C GLY A 68 -10.97 -2.77 1.53
N HIS A 69 -12.29 -2.79 1.74
CA HIS A 69 -12.88 -2.80 3.08
C HIS A 69 -14.25 -3.53 3.12
N GLY A 70 -14.71 -3.89 4.33
CA GLY A 70 -15.98 -4.58 4.55
C GLY A 70 -16.03 -5.97 3.91
N ASN A 71 -17.21 -6.34 3.40
CA ASN A 71 -17.44 -7.64 2.75
C ASN A 71 -16.59 -7.87 1.48
N HIS A 72 -15.98 -6.81 0.95
CA HIS A 72 -15.13 -6.85 -0.24
C HIS A 72 -13.65 -6.63 0.08
N ALA A 73 -13.28 -6.65 1.37
CA ALA A 73 -11.87 -6.65 1.76
C ALA A 73 -11.16 -7.86 1.14
N CYS A 74 -9.97 -7.62 0.59
CA CYS A 74 -9.18 -8.63 -0.11
C CYS A 74 -8.86 -9.79 0.84
N PRO A 75 -9.29 -11.03 0.51
CA PRO A 75 -8.99 -12.19 1.34
C PRO A 75 -7.49 -12.53 1.31
N GLY A 76 -6.77 -12.16 0.24
CA GLY A 76 -5.34 -12.43 0.06
C GLY A 76 -4.39 -11.49 0.82
N ARG A 77 -4.89 -10.49 1.56
CA ARG A 77 -4.05 -9.46 2.19
C ARG A 77 -3.00 -10.02 3.16
N PHE A 78 -3.31 -11.10 3.88
CA PHE A 78 -2.37 -11.74 4.81
C PHE A 78 -1.22 -12.42 4.08
N PHE A 79 -1.56 -13.14 2.99
CA PHE A 79 -0.59 -13.79 2.13
C PHE A 79 0.33 -12.76 1.48
N ALA A 80 -0.25 -11.74 0.83
CA ALA A 80 0.48 -10.66 0.20
C ALA A 80 1.39 -9.92 1.21
N ALA A 81 0.90 -9.63 2.42
CA ALA A 81 1.70 -8.99 3.46
C ALA A 81 2.92 -9.81 3.87
N ASN A 82 2.79 -11.14 3.94
CA ASN A 82 3.91 -12.02 4.25
C ASN A 82 4.91 -12.09 3.10
N GLU A 83 4.43 -12.26 1.86
CA GLU A 83 5.28 -12.26 0.66
C GLU A 83 6.07 -10.95 0.52
N ILE A 84 5.41 -9.80 0.70
CA ILE A 84 6.05 -8.49 0.63
C ILE A 84 7.14 -8.34 1.69
N LYS A 85 6.89 -8.79 2.92
CA LYS A 85 7.90 -8.75 4.00
C LYS A 85 9.10 -9.63 3.67
N ILE A 86 8.88 -10.86 3.20
CA ILE A 86 9.95 -11.78 2.80
C ILE A 86 10.77 -11.14 1.66
N ALA A 87 10.11 -10.67 0.61
CA ALA A 87 10.76 -9.98 -0.49
C ALA A 87 11.58 -8.78 -0.01
N LEU A 88 11.03 -7.97 0.91
CA LEU A 88 11.73 -6.82 1.49
C LEU A 88 12.96 -7.24 2.30
N CYS A 89 12.89 -8.31 3.08
CA CYS A 89 14.05 -8.86 3.77
C CYS A 89 15.16 -9.23 2.77
N HIS A 90 14.83 -9.93 1.68
CA HIS A 90 15.81 -10.25 0.64
C HIS A 90 16.39 -8.98 -0.02
N MET A 91 15.54 -8.00 -0.33
CA MET A 91 15.99 -6.74 -0.93
C MET A 91 16.94 -5.99 -0.02
N LEU A 92 16.66 -5.90 1.28
CA LEU A 92 17.46 -5.13 2.25
C LEU A 92 18.75 -5.83 2.68
N LEU A 93 18.69 -7.15 2.91
CA LEU A 93 19.80 -7.90 3.50
C LEU A 93 20.83 -8.34 2.46
N LYS A 94 20.41 -8.55 1.20
CA LYS A 94 21.29 -9.08 0.15
C LYS A 94 21.74 -8.06 -0.89
N TYR A 95 21.09 -6.91 -0.98
CA TYR A 95 21.32 -5.98 -2.08
C TYR A 95 21.39 -4.52 -1.64
N ASP A 96 22.23 -3.76 -2.33
CA ASP A 96 22.18 -2.30 -2.41
C ASP A 96 21.36 -1.88 -3.63
N TRP A 97 20.60 -0.80 -3.47
CA TRP A 97 19.74 -0.25 -4.49
C TRP A 97 20.01 1.25 -4.64
N LYS A 98 20.06 1.71 -5.89
CA LYS A 98 20.10 3.14 -6.22
C LYS A 98 19.33 3.37 -7.51
N LEU A 99 18.69 4.52 -7.65
CA LEU A 99 18.24 4.99 -8.96
C LEU A 99 19.45 5.26 -9.86
N ALA A 100 19.36 4.93 -11.15
CA ALA A 100 20.37 5.35 -12.10
C ALA A 100 20.44 6.89 -12.17
N ASP A 101 21.61 7.43 -12.51
CA ASP A 101 21.83 8.86 -12.48
C ASP A 101 20.86 9.61 -13.42
N GLY A 102 20.26 10.69 -12.92
CA GLY A 102 19.27 11.48 -13.64
C GLY A 102 17.86 10.87 -13.72
N VAL A 103 17.62 9.66 -13.16
CA VAL A 103 16.29 9.06 -13.12
C VAL A 103 15.46 9.68 -12.00
N VAL A 104 14.32 10.25 -12.39
CA VAL A 104 13.24 10.65 -11.48
C VAL A 104 12.00 9.84 -11.89
N PRO A 105 11.61 8.81 -11.13
CA PRO A 105 10.49 7.96 -11.49
C PRO A 105 9.19 8.76 -11.65
N LYS A 106 8.46 8.51 -12.75
CA LYS A 106 7.17 9.14 -13.04
C LYS A 106 6.07 8.08 -13.04
N PRO A 107 5.42 7.82 -11.90
CA PRO A 107 4.27 6.94 -11.88
C PRO A 107 3.11 7.54 -12.69
N SER A 108 2.27 6.68 -13.24
CA SER A 108 1.19 7.09 -14.14
C SER A 108 -0.07 6.27 -13.92
N GLY A 109 -1.23 6.91 -14.12
CA GLY A 109 -2.51 6.22 -14.11
C GLY A 109 -2.71 5.35 -15.35
N PHE A 110 -3.21 4.14 -15.17
CA PHE A 110 -3.67 3.25 -16.23
C PHE A 110 -5.03 2.67 -15.85
N GLY A 111 -6.10 3.24 -16.42
CA GLY A 111 -7.47 2.92 -16.00
C GLY A 111 -7.68 3.25 -14.52
N MET A 112 -8.05 2.24 -13.73
CA MET A 112 -8.26 2.34 -12.27
C MET A 112 -7.00 2.07 -11.44
N ALA A 113 -5.85 1.80 -12.09
CA ALA A 113 -4.60 1.51 -11.41
C ALA A 113 -3.64 2.70 -11.47
N TYR A 114 -2.85 2.88 -10.42
CA TYR A 114 -1.69 3.78 -10.43
C TYR A 114 -0.43 2.93 -10.54
N LEU A 115 0.22 2.98 -11.70
CA LEU A 115 1.37 2.13 -12.00
C LEU A 115 2.67 2.84 -11.64
N PRO A 116 3.69 2.08 -11.19
CA PRO A 116 5.03 2.61 -11.07
C PRO A 116 5.58 2.96 -12.47
N ASP A 117 6.66 3.75 -12.49
CA ASP A 117 7.39 4.01 -13.72
C ASP A 117 8.09 2.74 -14.22
N LEU A 118 7.53 2.12 -15.26
CA LEU A 118 8.05 0.88 -15.85
C LEU A 118 9.36 1.07 -16.63
N GLN A 119 9.77 2.32 -16.85
CA GLN A 119 11.02 2.65 -17.55
C GLN A 119 12.13 3.12 -16.58
N ALA A 120 11.80 3.35 -15.31
CA ALA A 120 12.77 3.74 -14.30
C ALA A 120 13.86 2.67 -14.15
N LYS A 121 15.12 3.09 -14.29
CA LYS A 121 16.28 2.19 -14.16
C LYS A 121 16.83 2.22 -12.74
N LEU A 122 17.04 1.03 -12.19
CA LEU A 122 17.68 0.82 -10.90
C LEU A 122 19.06 0.19 -11.10
N LEU A 123 20.03 0.64 -10.30
CA LEU A 123 21.32 0.00 -10.11
C LEU A 123 21.22 -0.88 -8.88
N ILE A 124 21.53 -2.17 -9.06
CA ILE A 124 21.40 -3.19 -8.02
C ILE A 124 22.77 -3.85 -7.86
N ARG A 125 23.26 -3.93 -6.62
CA ARG A 125 24.52 -4.60 -6.31
C ARG A 125 24.30 -5.60 -5.19
N ARG A 126 24.77 -6.83 -5.35
CA ARG A 126 24.77 -7.81 -4.27
C ARG A 126 25.76 -7.39 -3.17
N ARG A 127 25.34 -7.44 -1.92
CA ARG A 127 26.14 -7.16 -0.73
C ARG A 127 26.90 -8.40 -0.27
N THR A 128 27.90 -8.18 0.57
CA THR A 128 28.35 -9.24 1.49
C THR A 128 27.30 -9.36 2.58
N GLU A 129 26.68 -10.53 2.69
CA GLU A 129 25.55 -10.77 3.58
C GLU A 129 26.05 -10.83 5.03
N GLU A 130 25.44 -10.04 5.93
CA GLU A 130 25.71 -10.10 7.37
C GLU A 130 24.95 -11.24 8.05
N LEU A 131 23.85 -11.67 7.44
CA LEU A 131 22.97 -12.74 7.89
C LEU A 131 22.65 -13.65 6.72
N ASP A 132 22.90 -14.95 6.88
CA ASP A 132 22.50 -15.96 5.90
C ASP A 132 21.05 -16.38 6.13
N ILE A 133 20.13 -15.67 5.50
CA ILE A 133 18.69 -15.95 5.59
C ILE A 133 18.24 -17.13 4.71
N ASP A 134 19.11 -17.66 3.83
CA ASP A 134 18.80 -18.88 3.07
C ASP A 134 19.03 -20.15 3.89
N SER A 135 19.81 -20.04 4.98
CA SER A 135 20.05 -21.14 5.91
C SER A 135 18.86 -21.48 6.82
N ILE A 136 17.78 -20.70 6.79
CA ILE A 136 16.60 -20.95 7.61
C ILE A 136 15.87 -22.17 7.06
N GLU A 137 15.95 -23.30 7.77
CA GLU A 137 15.20 -24.51 7.44
C GLU A 137 13.69 -24.21 7.40
N THR A 138 13.07 -24.42 6.24
CA THR A 138 11.62 -24.46 6.13
C THR A 138 11.13 -25.82 6.62
N TYR A 139 10.57 -25.86 7.83
CA TYR A 139 9.88 -27.02 8.40
C TYR A 139 8.65 -27.45 7.60
#